data_AF-A0A2D8RW64-F1
#
_entry.id   AF-A0A2D8RW64-F1
#
_cell.length_a   1.000
_cell.length_b   1.000
_cell.length_c   1.000
_cell.angle_alpha   90.00
_cell.angle_beta   90.00
_cell.angle_gamma   90.00
#
_symmetry.space_group_name_H-M   'P 1'
#
loop_
_entity.id
_entity.type
_entity.pdbx_description
1 polymer ?
#
loop_
_entity_poly.entity_id
_entity_poly.type
_entity_poly.pdbx_seq_one_letter_code
_entity_poly.pdbx_strand_id
1 'polypeptide(L)' 'MSDLLTAVGLALVIEGVLYAAFPGPMRRALISVSGMPEQAIRMGGLMALAIGVFVVWLVRG' A
#
# COMPACT_ATOMS: atom_id res chain seq x y z
N MET A 1 19.30 -2.77 -10.32
CA MET A 1 18.57 -1.52 -10.67
C MET A 1 17.18 -1.79 -11.25
N SER A 2 16.94 -2.95 -11.87
CA SER A 2 15.61 -3.44 -12.27
C SER A 2 14.62 -3.56 -11.12
N ASP A 3 15.09 -3.99 -9.95
CA ASP A 3 14.21 -4.43 -8.85
C ASP A 3 13.33 -3.32 -8.28
N LEU A 4 13.84 -2.09 -8.23
CA LEU A 4 13.05 -0.93 -7.83
C LEU A 4 11.95 -0.63 -8.85
N LEU A 5 12.28 -0.65 -10.15
CA LEU A 5 11.31 -0.47 -11.22
C LEU A 5 10.27 -1.59 -11.22
N THR A 6 10.68 -2.83 -10.96
CA THR A 6 9.77 -3.98 -10.80
C THR A 6 8.85 -3.79 -9.60
N ALA A 7 9.37 -3.38 -8.44
CA ALA A 7 8.56 -3.14 -7.25
C ALA A 7 7.53 -2.02 -7.47
N VAL A 8 7.95 -0.92 -8.09
CA VAL A 8 7.05 0.19 -8.45
C VAL A 8 6.00 -0.27 -9.46
N GLY A 9 6.40 -1.02 -10.49
CA GLY A 9 5.47 -1.57 -11.48
C GLY A 9 4.43 -2.49 -10.85
N LEU A 10 4.85 -3.38 -9.95
CA LEU A 10 3.93 -4.26 -9.22
C LEU A 10 2.98 -3.48 -8.31
N ALA A 11 3.46 -2.44 -7.61
CA ALA A 11 2.60 -1.59 -6.80
C ALA A 11 1.50 -0.92 -7.63
N LEU A 12 1.84 -0.39 -8.81
CA LEU A 12 0.87 0.21 -9.73
C LEU A 12 -0.14 -0.81 -10.27
N VAL A 13 0.30 -2.03 -10.60
CA VAL A 13 -0.60 -3.11 -11.04
C VAL A 13 -1.58 -3.46 -9.93
N ILE A 14 -1.10 -3.64 -8.69
CA ILE A 14 -1.94 -4.01 -7.55
C ILE A 14 -2.96 -2.90 -7.27
N GLU A 15 -2.52 -1.64 -7.20
CA GLU A 15 -3.44 -0.51 -7.02
C GLU A 15 -4.46 -0.42 -8.17
N GLY A 16 -4.02 -0.52 -9.42
CA GLY A 16 -4.89 -0.47 -10.59
C GLY A 16 -5.95 -1.57 -10.58
N VAL A 17 -5.59 -2.80 -10.20
CA VAL A 17 -6.54 -3.90 -10.05
C VAL A 17 -7.57 -3.61 -8.96
N LEU A 18 -7.16 -3.06 -7.81
CA LEU A 18 -8.09 -2.69 -6.74
C LEU A 18 -9.08 -1.63 -7.20
N TYR A 19 -8.62 -0.61 -7.93
CA TYR A 19 -9.51 0.42 -8.49
C TYR A 19 -10.45 -0.12 -9.57
N ALA A 20 -9.96 -0.99 -10.46
CA ALA A 20 -10.73 -1.52 -11.58
C ALA A 20 -11.74 -2.59 -11.15
N ALA A 21 -11.34 -3.52 -10.28
CA ALA A 21 -12.18 -4.63 -9.84
C ALA A 21 -13.09 -4.24 -8.66
N PHE A 22 -12.65 -3.34 -7.77
CA PHE A 22 -13.37 -2.99 -6.54
C PHE A 22 -13.44 -1.46 -6.30
N PRO A 23 -14.02 -0.68 -7.23
CA PRO A 23 -14.06 0.79 -7.10
C PRO A 23 -14.87 1.27 -5.89
N GLY A 24 -15.95 0.57 -5.53
CA GLY A 24 -16.82 0.92 -4.40
C GLY A 24 -16.10 0.85 -3.04
N PRO A 25 -15.54 -0.31 -2.66
CA PRO A 25 -14.72 -0.44 -1.45
C PRO A 25 -13.57 0.56 -1.40
N MET A 26 -12.86 0.76 -2.52
CA MET A 26 -11.72 1.68 -2.55
C MET A 26 -12.14 3.13 -2.30
N ARG A 27 -13.25 3.58 -2.90
CA ARG A 27 -13.83 4.90 -2.62
C ARG A 27 -14.22 5.06 -1.15
N ARG A 28 -14.81 4.04 -0.52
CA ARG A 28 -15.16 4.07 0.91
C ARG A 28 -13.91 4.13 1.79
N ALA A 29 -12.87 3.39 1.45
CA ALA A 29 -11.59 3.42 2.16
C ALA A 29 -10.98 4.82 2.14
N LEU A 30 -10.92 5.47 0.97
CA LEU A 30 -10.41 6.85 0.86
C LEU A 30 -11.20 7.85 1.71
N ILE A 31 -12.53 7.77 1.70
CA ILE A 31 -13.39 8.61 2.55
C ILE A 31 -13.11 8.34 4.04
N SER A 32 -12.96 7.07 4.44
CA SER A 32 -12.66 6.73 5.83
C SER A 32 -11.31 7.27 6.29
N VAL A 33 -10.28 7.20 5.43
CA VAL A 33 -8.93 7.72 5.73
C VAL A 33 -8.97 9.25 5.83
N SER A 34 -9.76 9.94 5.01
CA SER A 34 -9.87 11.40 5.05
C SER A 34 -10.42 11.96 6.37
N GLY A 35 -11.17 11.16 7.13
CA GLY A 35 -11.67 11.52 8.46
C GLY A 35 -10.74 11.17 9.62
N MET A 36 -9.61 10.50 9.36
CA MET A 36 -8.70 10.07 10.42
C MET A 36 -7.72 11.18 10.83
N PRO A 37 -7.34 11.26 12.12
CA PRO A 37 -6.25 12.13 12.55
C PRO A 37 -4.94 11.78 11.84
N GLU A 38 -4.12 12.78 11.50
CA GLU A 38 -2.83 12.57 10.81
C GLU A 38 -1.91 11.58 11.54
N GLN A 39 -1.95 11.56 12.87
CA GLN A 39 -1.17 10.62 13.68
C GLN A 39 -1.58 9.15 13.44
N ALA A 40 -2.87 8.88 13.24
CA ALA A 40 -3.35 7.54 12.96
C ALA A 40 -2.92 7.09 11.56
N ILE A 41 -3.03 7.99 10.57
CA ILE A 41 -2.55 7.74 9.20
C ILE A 41 -1.03 7.46 9.20
N ARG A 42 -0.27 8.28 9.93
CA ARG A 42 1.19 8.10 10.07
C ARG A 42 1.54 6.76 10.70
N MET A 43 0.85 6.37 11.77
CA MET A 43 1.11 5.09 12.44
C MET A 43 0.74 3.91 11.54
N GLY A 44 -0.38 3.98 10.83
CA GLY A 44 -0.79 2.96 9.86
C GLY A 44 0.24 2.81 8.74
N GLY A 45 0.73 3.92 8.20
CA GLY A 45 1.80 3.92 7.19
C GLY A 45 3.11 3.34 7.71
N LEU A 46 3.50 3.66 8.95
CA LEU A 46 4.71 3.12 9.57
C LEU A 46 4.63 1.60 9.78
N MET A 47 3.46 1.10 10.20
CA MET A 47 3.20 -0.33 10.35
C MET A 47 3.23 -1.05 9.00
N ALA A 48 2.59 -0.48 7.97
CA ALA A 48 2.64 -1.03 6.61
C ALA A 48 4.06 -1.08 6.05
N LEU A 49 4.86 -0.02 6.28
CA LEU A 49 6.28 0.02 5.91
C LEU A 49 7.07 -1.08 6.62
N ALA A 50 6.90 -1.23 7.94
CA ALA A 50 7.61 -2.24 8.72
C ALA A 50 7.30 -3.66 8.23
N ILE A 51 6.02 -3.95 7.97
CA ILE A 51 5.58 -5.24 7.41
C ILE A 51 6.17 -5.44 6.01
N GLY A 52 6.12 -4.42 5.13
CA GLY A 52 6.67 -4.51 3.79
C GLY A 52 8.17 -4.82 3.79
N VAL A 53 8.95 -4.14 4.63
CA VAL A 53 10.38 -4.42 4.81
C VAL A 53 10.61 -5.83 5.33
N PHE A 54 9.83 -6.27 6.32
CA PHE A 54 9.95 -7.61 6.89
C PHE A 54 9.66 -8.71 5.85
N VAL A 55 8.63 -8.55 5.03
CA VAL A 55 8.30 -9.48 3.95
C VAL A 55 9.41 -9.53 2.90
N VAL A 56 9.91 -8.37 2.48
CA VAL A 56 11.03 -8.31 1.51
C VAL A 56 12.28 -9.00 2.09
N TRP A 57 12.56 -8.77 3.38
CA TRP A 57 13.67 -9.42 4.08
C TRP A 57 13.49 -10.94 4.15
N LEU A 58 12.29 -11.47 4.41
CA LEU A 58 12.05 -12.91 4.41
C LEU A 58 12.18 -13.56 3.02
N VAL A 59 11.83 -12.84 1.96
CA VAL A 59 11.87 -13.38 0.59
C VAL A 59 13.27 -13.27 -0.03
N ARG A 60 14.07 -12.27 0.38
CA ARG A 60 15.39 -11.98 -0.19
C ARG A 60 16.58 -12.24 0.75
N GLY A 61 16.34 -12.41 2.05
CA GLY A 61 17.33 -12.78 3.05
C GLY A 61 17.59 -14.28 3.04
#